data_AF-A0A7S2GGU5-F1
#
_entry.id   AF-A0A7S2GGU5-F1
#
_cell.length_a   1.000
_cell.length_b   1.000
_cell.length_c   1.000
_cell.angle_alpha   90.00
_cell.angle_beta   90.00
_cell.angle_gamma   90.00
#
_symmetry.space_group_name_H-M   'P 1'
#
loop_
_entity.id
_entity.type
_entity.pdbx_description
1 polymer ?
#
loop_
_entity_poly.entity_id
_entity_poly.type
_entity_poly.pdbx_seq_one_letter_code
_entity_poly.pdbx_strand_id
1 'polypeptide(L)'
;ELSPFRTSHGSAPSRCFPRGKAMAFRFVGKLLLAGFATGCSAQALRAAQGNTTETEITRRLQATSSTSFSQACYDACPGLQSMITSLNSELSGMSSGTSAQAIEDMMNRVYDNMCANPETYKCLVRNAGVCGDSSSQSMVSQSAGQVDCVCTACPYLKRGFAHFYGQFMEAFMSSLSSGGMNSAMTSDAVLRGVCAMADGMECAANRQSECSSMFTGTTGSMLSSYRNNIPALKQLCSDRGFPTNVGAASTLRAVLPLPLAAALLAVVAMAGEWTF
;
A
#
# COMPACT_ATOMS: atom_id res chain seq x y z
N GLU A 1 2.23 -39.72 53.73
CA GLU A 1 1.10 -39.47 54.64
C GLU A 1 0.89 -37.97 54.79
N LEU A 2 -0.39 -37.58 54.85
CA LEU A 2 -0.97 -36.33 55.38
C LEU A 2 -0.83 -35.01 54.59
N SER A 3 -1.82 -34.77 53.72
CA SER A 3 -2.66 -33.55 53.76
C SER A 3 -3.52 -33.54 55.05
N PRO A 4 -4.24 -32.47 55.49
CA PRO A 4 -4.74 -31.29 54.73
C PRO A 4 -4.75 -29.94 55.51
N PHE A 5 -5.12 -28.82 54.86
CA PHE A 5 -6.29 -28.00 55.22
C PHE A 5 -6.50 -26.84 54.23
N ARG A 6 -7.79 -26.59 53.97
CA ARG A 6 -8.38 -25.66 53.01
C ARG A 6 -9.02 -24.53 53.81
N THR A 7 -8.92 -23.27 53.37
CA THR A 7 -9.94 -22.24 53.64
C THR A 7 -9.98 -21.21 52.51
N SER A 8 -11.19 -20.76 52.21
CA SER A 8 -11.58 -19.90 51.11
C SER A 8 -11.87 -18.49 51.60
N HIS A 9 -11.58 -17.47 50.79
CA HIS A 9 -12.17 -16.14 50.96
C HIS A 9 -12.73 -15.63 49.62
N GLY A 10 -14.04 -15.38 49.62
CA GLY A 10 -14.75 -14.69 48.56
C GLY A 10 -14.49 -13.19 48.59
N SER A 11 -14.49 -12.57 47.41
CA SER A 11 -14.44 -11.11 47.24
C SER A 11 -15.64 -10.68 46.39
N ALA A 12 -16.39 -9.70 46.89
CA ALA A 12 -17.59 -9.14 46.28
C ALA A 12 -17.25 -8.14 45.15
N PRO A 13 -18.13 -7.93 44.16
CA PRO A 13 -17.89 -6.99 43.06
C PRO A 13 -18.24 -5.54 43.42
N SER A 14 -17.29 -4.64 43.17
CA SER A 14 -17.40 -3.18 43.35
C SER A 14 -18.35 -2.55 42.32
N ARG A 15 -19.25 -1.68 42.79
CA ARG A 15 -20.17 -0.87 41.99
C ARG A 15 -19.47 0.39 41.47
N CYS A 16 -19.57 0.70 40.18
CA CYS A 16 -19.12 1.97 39.59
C CYS A 16 -20.30 2.97 39.51
N PHE A 17 -20.17 4.12 40.17
CA PHE A 17 -20.98 5.32 39.97
C PHE A 17 -20.15 6.37 39.22
N PRO A 18 -20.73 7.16 38.28
CA PRO A 18 -19.99 8.18 37.55
C PRO A 18 -20.13 9.56 38.18
N ARG A 19 -19.03 10.33 38.24
CA ARG A 19 -19.08 11.80 38.38
C ARG A 19 -17.75 12.43 37.96
N GLY A 20 -17.78 13.30 36.95
CA GLY A 20 -16.67 14.21 36.66
C GLY A 20 -16.69 14.76 35.24
N LYS A 21 -17.08 16.03 35.09
CA LYS A 21 -17.05 16.82 33.84
C LYS A 21 -15.60 17.24 33.53
N ALA A 22 -15.15 17.13 32.27
CA ALA A 22 -14.11 18.00 31.71
C ALA A 22 -14.03 17.93 30.15
N MET A 23 -14.38 19.08 29.56
CA MET A 23 -13.94 19.74 28.32
C MET A 23 -13.31 18.99 27.13
N ALA A 24 -14.05 19.05 26.01
CA ALA A 24 -13.65 19.46 24.65
C ALA A 24 -12.18 19.31 24.19
N PHE A 25 -11.90 18.22 23.48
CA PHE A 25 -10.96 18.20 22.35
C PHE A 25 -11.73 17.75 21.10
N ARG A 26 -11.77 18.61 20.09
CA ARG A 26 -12.51 18.39 18.84
C ARG A 26 -11.50 18.19 17.70
N PHE A 27 -11.73 17.14 16.92
CA PHE A 27 -11.28 16.95 15.52
C PHE A 27 -9.82 16.57 15.23
N VAL A 28 -9.41 15.35 15.64
CA VAL A 28 -8.57 14.45 14.82
C VAL A 28 -8.93 13.02 15.25
N GLY A 29 -9.51 12.21 14.37
CA GLY A 29 -9.77 10.80 14.68
C GLY A 29 -11.23 10.36 14.59
N LYS A 30 -11.78 10.32 13.37
CA LYS A 30 -13.01 9.57 13.10
C LYS A 30 -12.82 8.29 12.27
N LEU A 31 -11.58 7.90 11.94
CA LEU A 31 -11.30 6.58 11.33
C LEU A 31 -10.37 5.66 12.15
N LEU A 32 -9.72 6.14 13.21
CA LEU A 32 -8.72 5.37 13.97
C LEU A 32 -8.99 5.27 15.49
N LEU A 33 -10.14 5.75 15.99
CA LEU A 33 -10.50 5.72 17.42
C LEU A 33 -11.81 4.97 17.72
N ALA A 34 -12.09 3.90 16.98
CA ALA A 34 -13.13 2.92 17.35
C ALA A 34 -12.60 1.77 18.24
N GLY A 35 -11.35 1.85 18.72
CA GLY A 35 -10.66 0.74 19.39
C GLY A 35 -10.21 0.96 20.84
N PHE A 36 -10.48 2.11 21.46
CA PHE A 36 -9.97 2.42 22.81
C PHE A 36 -11.07 2.91 23.77
N ALA A 37 -11.93 1.98 24.17
CA ALA A 37 -12.76 2.09 25.38
C ALA A 37 -13.10 0.69 25.89
N THR A 38 -12.06 -0.10 26.22
CA THR A 38 -12.19 -1.41 26.85
C THR A 38 -12.49 -1.22 28.34
N GLY A 39 -13.75 -1.42 28.74
CA GLY A 39 -14.07 -1.54 30.16
C GLY A 39 -15.54 -1.70 30.54
N CYS A 40 -16.49 -1.03 29.87
CA CYS A 40 -17.90 -1.04 30.31
C CYS A 40 -18.98 -1.22 29.22
N SER A 41 -18.63 -1.38 27.94
CA SER A 41 -19.61 -1.38 26.83
C SER A 41 -19.95 -2.77 26.26
N ALA A 42 -19.40 -3.86 26.80
CA ALA A 42 -19.69 -5.21 26.29
C ALA A 42 -21.17 -5.62 26.42
N GLN A 43 -21.95 -4.99 27.31
CA GLN A 43 -23.39 -5.27 27.45
C GLN A 43 -24.26 -4.36 26.57
N ALA A 44 -23.81 -3.16 26.23
CA ALA A 44 -24.53 -2.27 25.30
C ALA A 44 -24.39 -2.74 23.85
N LEU A 45 -23.26 -3.33 23.46
CA LEU A 45 -23.08 -3.88 22.11
C LEU A 45 -23.89 -5.17 21.88
N ARG A 46 -24.15 -5.96 22.93
CA ARG A 46 -25.00 -7.16 22.83
C ARG A 46 -26.48 -6.85 22.65
N ALA A 47 -26.96 -5.70 23.12
CA ALA A 47 -28.34 -5.26 22.87
C ALA A 47 -28.56 -4.70 21.45
N ALA A 48 -27.49 -4.27 20.76
CA ALA A 48 -27.53 -3.81 19.38
C ALA A 48 -27.26 -4.92 18.33
N GLN A 49 -26.91 -6.14 18.78
CA GLN A 49 -26.75 -7.33 17.94
C GLN A 49 -28.08 -8.06 17.62
N GLY A 50 -29.22 -7.38 17.81
CA GLY A 50 -30.52 -7.89 17.37
C GLY A 50 -30.63 -7.86 15.85
N ASN A 51 -30.46 -9.01 15.20
CA ASN A 51 -30.90 -9.33 13.83
C ASN A 51 -30.47 -8.36 12.70
N THR A 52 -29.34 -7.66 12.81
CA THR A 52 -28.71 -7.12 11.60
C THR A 52 -28.06 -8.28 10.86
N THR A 53 -28.78 -8.79 9.86
CA THR A 53 -28.30 -9.84 8.97
C THR A 53 -26.95 -9.40 8.39
N GLU A 54 -26.00 -10.32 8.33
CA GLU A 54 -24.67 -10.14 7.71
C GLU A 54 -24.77 -9.46 6.32
N THR A 55 -25.87 -9.69 5.63
CA THR A 55 -26.27 -9.03 4.38
C THR A 55 -26.39 -7.50 4.47
N GLU A 56 -26.94 -6.94 5.55
CA GLU A 56 -27.07 -5.49 5.73
C GLU A 56 -25.72 -4.83 6.07
N ILE A 57 -24.84 -5.54 6.79
CA ILE A 57 -23.47 -5.08 7.05
C ILE A 57 -22.67 -5.08 5.75
N THR A 58 -22.74 -6.15 4.96
CA THR A 58 -22.09 -6.23 3.64
C THR A 58 -22.65 -5.19 2.66
N ARG A 59 -23.98 -4.97 2.65
CA ARG A 59 -24.61 -3.95 1.81
C ARG A 59 -24.19 -2.54 2.21
N ARG A 60 -24.09 -2.25 3.52
CA ARG A 60 -23.61 -0.95 4.01
C ARG A 60 -22.13 -0.75 3.68
N LEU A 61 -21.30 -1.78 3.86
CA LEU A 61 -19.89 -1.75 3.46
C LEU A 61 -19.72 -1.55 1.96
N GLN A 62 -20.52 -2.22 1.12
CA GLN A 62 -20.52 -2.01 -0.34
C GLN A 62 -20.98 -0.60 -0.74
N ALA A 63 -21.99 -0.07 -0.04
CA ALA A 63 -22.48 1.30 -0.25
C ALA A 63 -21.48 2.38 0.20
N THR A 64 -20.60 2.09 1.16
CA THR A 64 -19.50 3.01 1.54
C THR A 64 -18.20 2.77 0.78
N SER A 65 -17.98 1.59 0.22
CA SER A 65 -16.75 1.26 -0.54
C SER A 65 -16.83 1.62 -2.03
N SER A 66 -18.02 1.99 -2.52
CA SER A 66 -18.12 2.71 -3.77
C SER A 66 -17.75 4.18 -3.51
N THR A 67 -16.45 4.48 -3.65
CA THR A 67 -15.92 5.84 -3.80
C THR A 67 -16.42 6.44 -5.13
N SER A 68 -17.73 6.58 -5.26
CA SER A 68 -18.33 7.21 -6.41
C SER A 68 -18.10 8.71 -6.31
N PHE A 69 -17.45 9.26 -7.34
CA PHE A 69 -17.30 10.70 -7.48
C PHE A 69 -18.67 11.37 -7.59
N SER A 70 -18.76 12.63 -7.17
CA SER A 70 -19.99 13.42 -7.33
C SER A 70 -20.32 13.60 -8.82
N GLN A 71 -21.60 13.80 -9.16
CA GLN A 71 -21.99 14.08 -10.55
C GLN A 71 -21.24 15.29 -11.10
N ALA A 72 -21.06 16.34 -10.28
CA ALA A 72 -20.30 17.52 -10.66
C ALA A 72 -18.84 17.22 -11.05
N CYS A 73 -18.21 16.20 -10.43
CA CYS A 73 -16.88 15.76 -10.82
C CYS A 73 -16.88 15.01 -12.16
N TYR A 74 -17.86 14.15 -12.42
CA TYR A 74 -18.01 13.51 -13.73
C TYR A 74 -18.25 14.54 -14.83
N ASP A 75 -19.05 15.56 -14.55
CA ASP A 75 -19.31 16.66 -15.49
C ASP A 75 -18.03 17.48 -15.74
N ALA A 76 -17.22 17.73 -14.69
CA ALA A 76 -15.95 18.43 -14.81
C ALA A 76 -14.86 17.59 -15.52
N CYS A 77 -14.91 16.26 -15.37
CA CYS A 77 -13.92 15.32 -15.88
C CYS A 77 -14.59 14.13 -16.60
N PRO A 78 -15.04 14.29 -17.85
CA PRO A 78 -15.84 13.28 -18.56
C PRO A 78 -15.09 11.95 -18.82
N GLY A 79 -13.76 11.96 -18.87
CA GLY A 79 -12.95 10.75 -19.00
C GLY A 79 -12.93 9.85 -17.76
N LEU A 80 -13.39 10.36 -16.61
CA LEU A 80 -13.32 9.68 -15.31
C LEU A 80 -14.15 8.40 -15.28
N GLN A 81 -15.36 8.42 -15.85
CA GLN A 81 -16.24 7.27 -15.85
C GLN A 81 -15.62 6.10 -16.62
N SER A 82 -15.10 6.36 -17.82
CA SER A 82 -14.44 5.33 -18.64
C SER A 82 -13.20 4.77 -17.95
N MET A 83 -12.38 5.64 -17.35
CA MET A 83 -11.20 5.24 -16.60
C MET A 83 -11.53 4.32 -15.42
N ILE A 84 -12.55 4.65 -14.61
CA ILE A 84 -13.00 3.83 -13.48
C ILE A 84 -13.56 2.49 -13.97
N THR A 85 -14.35 2.49 -15.05
CA THR A 85 -14.89 1.25 -15.63
C THR A 85 -13.76 0.33 -16.11
N SER A 86 -12.75 0.89 -16.79
CA SER A 86 -11.55 0.15 -17.21
C SER A 86 -10.80 -0.42 -16.02
N LEU A 87 -10.53 0.39 -14.99
CA LEU A 87 -9.85 -0.06 -13.78
C LEU A 87 -10.62 -1.16 -13.06
N ASN A 88 -11.93 -1.00 -12.88
CA ASN A 88 -12.79 -2.00 -12.22
C ASN A 88 -12.82 -3.32 -13.02
N SER A 89 -12.87 -3.24 -14.35
CA SER A 89 -12.80 -4.43 -15.20
C SER A 89 -11.47 -5.16 -15.02
N GLU A 90 -10.36 -4.44 -14.96
CA GLU A 90 -9.03 -5.02 -14.75
C GLU A 90 -8.88 -5.64 -13.36
N LEU A 91 -9.41 -4.99 -12.33
CA LEU A 91 -9.35 -5.45 -10.95
C LEU A 91 -10.29 -6.62 -10.68
N SER A 92 -11.46 -6.67 -11.32
CA SER A 92 -12.41 -7.79 -11.16
C SER A 92 -11.87 -9.14 -11.64
N GLY A 93 -10.88 -9.12 -12.54
CA GLY A 93 -10.21 -10.33 -13.01
C GLY A 93 -9.11 -10.84 -12.08
N MET A 94 -8.79 -10.09 -11.01
CA MET A 94 -7.73 -10.46 -10.08
C MET A 94 -8.24 -11.36 -8.96
N SER A 95 -7.43 -12.36 -8.64
CA SER A 95 -7.56 -13.14 -7.40
C SER A 95 -7.55 -12.21 -6.19
N SER A 96 -8.48 -12.40 -5.25
CA SER A 96 -8.57 -11.67 -3.97
C SER A 96 -7.43 -12.00 -2.98
N GLY A 97 -6.28 -12.45 -3.48
CA GLY A 97 -5.12 -12.79 -2.68
C GLY A 97 -4.54 -11.56 -1.98
N THR A 98 -4.11 -11.75 -0.73
CA THR A 98 -3.40 -10.74 0.07
C THR A 98 -1.88 -10.90 0.01
N SER A 99 -1.37 -11.68 -0.94
CA SER A 99 0.07 -11.86 -1.11
C SER A 99 0.72 -10.58 -1.65
N ALA A 100 2.02 -10.39 -1.34
CA ALA A 100 2.79 -9.28 -1.91
C ALA A 100 2.69 -9.22 -3.44
N GLN A 101 2.69 -10.38 -4.10
CA GLN A 101 2.55 -10.47 -5.55
C GLN A 101 1.18 -9.98 -6.04
N ALA A 102 0.09 -10.35 -5.37
CA ALA A 102 -1.24 -9.88 -5.75
C ALA A 102 -1.37 -8.35 -5.58
N ILE A 103 -0.77 -7.80 -4.52
CA ILE A 103 -0.72 -6.35 -4.29
C ILE A 103 0.15 -5.65 -5.33
N GLU A 104 1.31 -6.21 -5.66
CA GLU A 104 2.19 -5.69 -6.71
C GLU A 104 1.47 -5.68 -8.08
N ASP A 105 0.82 -6.77 -8.47
CA ASP A 105 0.06 -6.86 -9.71
C ASP A 105 -1.09 -5.84 -9.74
N MET A 106 -1.75 -5.63 -8.60
CA MET A 106 -2.84 -4.66 -8.45
C MET A 106 -2.31 -3.25 -8.66
N MET A 107 -1.21 -2.90 -7.99
CA MET A 107 -0.58 -1.59 -8.12
C MET A 107 -0.04 -1.34 -9.52
N ASN A 108 0.54 -2.35 -10.18
CA ASN A 108 0.97 -2.23 -11.57
C ASN A 108 -0.20 -1.87 -12.49
N ARG A 109 -1.37 -2.52 -12.34
CA ARG A 109 -2.58 -2.18 -13.12
C ARG A 109 -3.11 -0.79 -12.83
N VAL A 110 -3.11 -0.36 -11.57
CA VAL A 110 -3.49 1.01 -11.20
C VAL A 110 -2.58 2.02 -11.92
N TYR A 111 -1.27 1.78 -11.92
CA TYR A 111 -0.33 2.65 -12.64
C TYR A 111 -0.46 2.54 -14.17
N ASP A 112 -0.74 1.35 -14.72
CA ASP A 112 -1.01 1.17 -16.15
C ASP A 112 -2.25 1.96 -16.59
N ASN A 113 -3.34 1.85 -15.84
CA ASN A 113 -4.56 2.62 -16.04
C ASN A 113 -4.30 4.13 -15.93
N MET A 114 -3.47 4.55 -14.96
CA MET A 114 -3.05 5.94 -14.81
C MET A 114 -2.28 6.45 -16.02
N CYS A 115 -1.31 5.67 -16.51
CA CYS A 115 -0.51 6.02 -17.68
C CYS A 115 -1.31 5.93 -18.99
N ALA A 116 -2.36 5.13 -19.06
CA ALA A 116 -3.28 5.08 -20.20
C ALA A 116 -4.28 6.25 -20.21
N ASN A 117 -4.50 6.92 -19.08
CA ASN A 117 -5.48 8.00 -18.92
C ASN A 117 -4.89 9.29 -18.30
N PRO A 118 -3.73 9.80 -18.75
CA PRO A 118 -3.01 10.88 -18.06
C PRO A 118 -3.83 12.17 -18.00
N GLU A 119 -4.59 12.49 -19.05
CA GLU A 119 -5.42 13.69 -19.11
C GLU A 119 -6.59 13.65 -18.13
N THR A 120 -7.14 12.46 -17.87
CA THR A 120 -8.20 12.26 -16.87
C THR A 120 -7.66 12.52 -15.47
N TYR A 121 -6.46 12.01 -15.14
CA TYR A 121 -5.81 12.30 -13.86
C TYR A 121 -5.46 13.78 -13.71
N LYS A 122 -4.93 14.43 -14.76
CA LYS A 122 -4.69 15.88 -14.77
C LYS A 122 -5.98 16.68 -14.59
N CYS A 123 -7.10 16.21 -15.13
CA CYS A 123 -8.42 16.83 -14.92
C CYS A 123 -8.85 16.75 -13.45
N LEU A 124 -8.77 15.57 -12.83
CA LEU A 124 -9.13 15.36 -11.42
C LEU A 124 -8.40 16.33 -10.50
N VAL A 125 -7.13 16.58 -10.80
CA VAL A 125 -6.27 17.46 -10.01
C VAL A 125 -6.66 18.91 -10.18
N ARG A 126 -6.87 19.36 -11.43
CA ARG A 126 -7.35 20.73 -11.72
C ARG A 126 -8.72 21.00 -11.08
N ASN A 127 -9.56 19.98 -10.98
CA ASN A 127 -10.90 20.06 -10.40
C ASN A 127 -10.99 19.46 -8.99
N ALA A 128 -9.88 19.40 -8.24
CA ALA A 128 -9.86 18.71 -6.95
C ALA A 128 -10.85 19.28 -5.92
N GLY A 129 -11.25 20.55 -6.03
CA GLY A 129 -12.28 21.16 -5.17
C GLY A 129 -13.71 20.64 -5.41
N VAL A 130 -13.96 20.00 -6.56
CA VAL A 130 -15.25 19.37 -6.92
C VAL A 130 -15.15 17.84 -6.85
N CYS A 131 -13.97 17.30 -7.18
CA CYS A 131 -13.71 15.87 -7.29
C CYS A 131 -13.25 15.19 -6.00
N GLY A 132 -12.79 15.93 -4.99
CA GLY A 132 -12.30 15.37 -3.74
C GLY A 132 -12.90 16.06 -2.52
N ASP A 133 -13.04 15.30 -1.44
CA ASP A 133 -13.05 15.90 -0.11
C ASP A 133 -11.63 16.38 0.26
N SER A 134 -11.51 17.22 1.28
CA SER A 134 -10.21 17.74 1.74
C SER A 134 -9.18 16.64 2.04
N SER A 135 -9.64 15.44 2.43
CA SER A 135 -8.82 14.26 2.64
C SER A 135 -8.22 13.73 1.33
N SER A 136 -9.07 13.48 0.33
CA SER A 136 -8.67 12.88 -0.95
C SER A 136 -7.90 13.87 -1.83
N GLN A 137 -8.14 15.18 -1.64
CA GLN A 137 -7.43 16.23 -2.36
C GLN A 137 -5.91 16.14 -2.15
N SER A 138 -5.44 15.75 -0.96
CA SER A 138 -4.02 15.61 -0.66
C SER A 138 -3.35 14.48 -1.46
N MET A 139 -4.06 13.36 -1.67
CA MET A 139 -3.56 12.23 -2.45
C MET A 139 -3.59 12.54 -3.94
N VAL A 140 -4.73 13.02 -4.45
CA VAL A 140 -4.92 13.32 -5.88
C VAL A 140 -3.92 14.37 -6.36
N SER A 141 -3.74 15.46 -5.60
CA SER A 141 -2.80 16.53 -5.97
C SER A 141 -1.34 16.06 -5.99
N GLN A 142 -0.93 15.18 -5.06
CA GLN A 142 0.41 14.61 -5.07
C GLN A 142 0.65 13.69 -6.27
N SER A 143 -0.36 12.92 -6.68
CA SER A 143 -0.26 12.01 -7.83
C SER A 143 -0.12 12.73 -9.17
N ALA A 144 -0.67 13.94 -9.32
CA ALA A 144 -0.69 14.69 -10.59
C ALA A 144 0.68 14.86 -11.24
N GLY A 145 1.62 15.45 -10.50
CA GLY A 145 2.98 15.67 -10.98
C GLY A 145 3.78 14.36 -11.07
N GLN A 146 3.33 13.31 -10.37
CA GLN A 146 3.94 12.00 -10.47
C GLN A 146 3.58 11.30 -11.79
N VAL A 147 2.45 11.61 -12.42
CA VAL A 147 2.01 10.95 -13.67
C VAL A 147 3.04 11.16 -14.77
N ASP A 148 3.44 12.40 -15.06
CA ASP A 148 4.39 12.68 -16.14
C ASP A 148 5.77 12.05 -15.83
N CYS A 149 6.20 12.08 -14.57
CA CYS A 149 7.44 11.43 -14.14
C CYS A 149 7.38 9.90 -14.31
N VAL A 150 6.37 9.24 -13.75
CA VAL A 150 6.26 7.77 -13.70
C VAL A 150 5.92 7.19 -15.07
N CYS A 151 5.08 7.87 -15.85
CA CYS A 151 4.59 7.35 -17.12
C CYS A 151 5.49 7.69 -18.32
N THR A 152 6.20 8.83 -18.28
CA THR A 152 6.99 9.30 -19.43
C THR A 152 8.47 9.38 -19.11
N ALA A 153 8.85 10.04 -18.01
CA ALA A 153 10.25 10.32 -17.74
C ALA A 153 11.03 9.08 -17.25
N CYS A 154 10.41 8.29 -16.38
CA CYS A 154 11.01 7.18 -15.65
C CYS A 154 10.06 5.97 -15.57
N PRO A 155 9.78 5.27 -16.69
CA PRO A 155 8.79 4.18 -16.74
C PRO A 155 9.09 2.99 -15.82
N TYR A 156 10.36 2.77 -15.46
CA TYR A 156 10.77 1.72 -14.52
C TYR A 156 10.26 1.97 -13.10
N LEU A 157 9.98 3.22 -12.77
CA LEU A 157 9.56 3.64 -11.45
C LEU A 157 8.19 3.08 -11.08
N LYS A 158 7.30 2.91 -12.07
CA LYS A 158 6.00 2.25 -11.91
C LYS A 158 6.12 0.88 -11.24
N ARG A 159 6.96 0.01 -11.82
CA ARG A 159 7.17 -1.35 -11.32
C ARG A 159 7.90 -1.35 -9.99
N GLY A 160 8.87 -0.44 -9.82
CA GLY A 160 9.55 -0.24 -8.54
C GLY A 160 8.57 0.10 -7.42
N PHE A 161 7.66 1.06 -7.64
CA PHE A 161 6.63 1.40 -6.66
C PHE A 161 5.67 0.26 -6.40
N ALA A 162 5.18 -0.42 -7.44
CA ALA A 162 4.30 -1.56 -7.27
C ALA A 162 4.93 -2.66 -6.39
N HIS A 163 6.21 -3.00 -6.66
CA HIS A 163 6.96 -3.96 -5.86
C HIS A 163 7.17 -3.47 -4.42
N PHE A 164 7.53 -2.19 -4.24
CA PHE A 164 7.66 -1.59 -2.92
C PHE A 164 6.36 -1.69 -2.12
N TYR A 165 5.21 -1.36 -2.71
CA TYR A 165 3.92 -1.47 -2.04
C TYR A 165 3.56 -2.91 -1.68
N GLY A 166 3.83 -3.87 -2.58
CA GLY A 166 3.64 -5.29 -2.29
C GLY A 166 4.46 -5.76 -1.09
N GLN A 167 5.77 -5.49 -1.10
CA GLN A 167 6.67 -5.85 0.01
C GLN A 167 6.35 -5.11 1.31
N PHE A 168 5.97 -3.83 1.22
CA PHE A 168 5.61 -3.02 2.38
C PHE A 168 4.32 -3.52 3.04
N MET A 169 3.29 -3.84 2.24
CA MET A 169 2.04 -4.39 2.77
C MET A 169 2.23 -5.77 3.38
N GLU A 170 3.05 -6.63 2.78
CA GLU A 170 3.41 -7.93 3.36
C GLU A 170 4.11 -7.76 4.70
N ALA A 171 5.14 -6.91 4.78
CA ALA A 171 5.84 -6.61 6.03
C ALA A 171 4.90 -6.04 7.10
N PHE A 172 3.99 -5.15 6.69
CA PHE A 172 2.99 -4.57 7.57
C PHE A 172 2.02 -5.63 8.12
N MET A 173 1.49 -6.50 7.26
CA MET A 173 0.61 -7.59 7.65
C MET A 173 1.32 -8.59 8.58
N SER A 174 2.58 -8.92 8.31
CA SER A 174 3.39 -9.77 9.20
C SER A 174 3.67 -9.11 10.56
N SER A 175 3.79 -7.79 10.62
CA SER A 175 3.96 -7.08 11.88
C SER A 175 2.68 -7.07 12.72
N LEU A 176 1.52 -6.89 12.09
CA LEU A 176 0.22 -6.95 12.78
C LEU A 176 -0.04 -8.33 13.35
N SER A 177 0.30 -9.40 12.62
CA SER A 177 0.12 -10.77 13.11
C SER A 177 1.10 -11.16 14.22
N SER A 178 2.29 -10.54 14.27
CA SER A 178 3.30 -10.79 15.30
C SER A 178 3.16 -9.91 16.55
N GLY A 179 2.18 -8.99 16.59
CA GLY A 179 1.88 -8.18 17.78
C GLY A 179 2.92 -7.08 18.10
N GLY A 180 3.82 -6.75 17.17
CA GLY A 180 4.89 -5.77 17.38
C GLY A 180 5.09 -4.82 16.19
N MET A 181 4.68 -3.55 16.34
CA MET A 181 4.83 -2.53 15.27
C MET A 181 6.28 -2.12 15.01
N ASN A 182 7.19 -2.30 15.98
CA ASN A 182 8.58 -1.85 15.86
C ASN A 182 9.43 -2.71 14.90
N SER A 183 9.05 -3.97 14.67
CA SER A 183 9.81 -4.90 13.81
C SER A 183 9.48 -4.75 12.32
N ALA A 184 8.41 -4.03 11.97
CA ALA A 184 7.93 -3.91 10.59
C ALA A 184 8.90 -3.14 9.70
N MET A 185 9.45 -2.03 10.22
CA MET A 185 10.25 -1.08 9.44
C MET A 185 11.70 -1.53 9.23
N THR A 186 12.20 -2.46 10.04
CA THR A 186 13.56 -3.02 9.89
C THR A 186 13.58 -4.32 9.10
N SER A 187 12.45 -4.73 8.54
CA SER A 187 12.35 -5.97 7.78
C SER A 187 13.15 -5.88 6.47
N ASP A 188 13.88 -6.95 6.16
CA ASP A 188 14.52 -7.14 4.85
C ASP A 188 13.51 -6.99 3.69
N ALA A 189 12.21 -7.19 3.93
CA ALA A 189 11.16 -6.95 2.94
C ALA A 189 11.04 -5.46 2.56
N VAL A 190 11.10 -4.54 3.54
CA VAL A 190 11.07 -3.09 3.25
C VAL A 190 12.33 -2.69 2.49
N LEU A 191 13.50 -3.18 2.90
CA LEU A 191 14.75 -2.93 2.17
C LEU A 191 14.69 -3.47 0.74
N ARG A 192 14.17 -4.69 0.54
CA ARG A 192 13.97 -5.28 -0.79
C ARG A 192 13.04 -4.41 -1.66
N GLY A 193 11.95 -3.91 -1.08
CA GLY A 193 11.05 -2.97 -1.75
C GLY A 193 11.74 -1.67 -2.17
N VAL A 194 12.55 -1.07 -1.28
CA VAL A 194 13.30 0.15 -1.58
C VAL A 194 14.38 -0.10 -2.64
N CYS A 195 15.06 -1.25 -2.57
CA CYS A 195 16.03 -1.66 -3.57
C CYS A 195 15.43 -1.72 -4.97
N ALA A 196 14.24 -2.30 -5.12
CA ALA A 196 13.54 -2.37 -6.40
C ALA A 196 13.23 -1.01 -7.03
N MET A 197 13.25 0.08 -6.25
CA MET A 197 13.06 1.45 -6.72
C MET A 197 14.36 2.19 -7.05
N ALA A 198 15.53 1.65 -6.72
CA ALA A 198 16.79 2.39 -6.76
C ALA A 198 17.11 2.99 -8.14
N ASP A 199 16.94 2.22 -9.22
CA ASP A 199 17.15 2.73 -10.59
C ASP A 199 16.08 3.77 -10.99
N GLY A 200 14.84 3.59 -10.55
CA GLY A 200 13.76 4.55 -10.78
C GLY A 200 14.01 5.88 -10.05
N MET A 201 14.49 5.81 -8.81
CA MET A 201 14.87 6.99 -8.03
C MET A 201 16.05 7.72 -8.64
N GLU A 202 17.03 7.01 -9.20
CA GLU A 202 18.15 7.63 -9.91
C GLU A 202 17.67 8.40 -11.14
N CYS A 203 16.80 7.78 -11.94
CA CYS A 203 16.17 8.44 -13.07
C CYS A 203 15.42 9.72 -12.65
N ALA A 204 14.59 9.63 -11.60
CA ALA A 204 13.82 10.76 -11.09
C ALA A 204 14.72 11.87 -10.51
N ALA A 205 15.83 11.51 -9.85
CA ALA A 205 16.80 12.45 -9.32
C ALA A 205 17.52 13.23 -10.43
N ASN A 206 17.76 12.60 -11.57
CA ASN A 206 18.37 13.20 -12.77
C ASN A 206 17.38 14.03 -13.61
N ARG A 207 16.07 13.92 -13.35
CA ARG A 207 14.99 14.64 -14.06
C ARG A 207 14.15 15.48 -13.11
N GLN A 208 14.80 16.37 -12.38
CA GLN A 208 14.15 17.13 -11.30
C GLN A 208 13.00 18.01 -11.79
N SER A 209 13.09 18.57 -13.01
CA SER A 209 12.03 19.37 -13.61
C SER A 209 10.73 18.58 -13.75
N GLU A 210 10.81 17.33 -14.18
CA GLU A 210 9.64 16.47 -14.41
C GLU A 210 9.22 15.67 -13.17
N CYS A 211 10.15 15.40 -12.25
CA CYS A 211 9.95 14.49 -11.13
C CYS A 211 9.99 15.16 -9.74
N SER A 212 10.03 16.48 -9.65
CA SER A 212 10.12 17.20 -8.36
C SER A 212 9.02 16.83 -7.37
N SER A 213 7.78 16.68 -7.84
CA SER A 213 6.61 16.37 -7.00
C SER A 213 6.67 14.98 -6.37
N MET A 214 7.41 14.04 -6.98
CA MET A 214 7.54 12.68 -6.47
C MET A 214 8.22 12.62 -5.10
N PHE A 215 9.09 13.58 -4.81
CA PHE A 215 9.83 13.67 -3.54
C PHE A 215 9.15 14.57 -2.52
N THR A 216 7.92 15.01 -2.79
CA THR A 216 7.11 15.79 -1.85
C THR A 216 6.12 14.89 -1.09
N GLY A 217 5.68 15.32 0.09
CA GLY A 217 4.73 14.57 0.92
C GLY A 217 5.36 13.45 1.77
N THR A 218 4.51 12.60 2.35
CA THR A 218 4.92 11.56 3.31
C THR A 218 5.85 10.53 2.68
N THR A 219 5.47 9.98 1.51
CA THR A 219 6.32 9.03 0.77
C THR A 219 7.63 9.70 0.35
N GLY A 220 7.57 10.96 -0.11
CA GLY A 220 8.74 11.75 -0.45
C GLY A 220 9.71 11.93 0.73
N SER A 221 9.18 12.17 1.93
CA SER A 221 10.00 12.30 3.15
C SER A 221 10.73 11.00 3.50
N MET A 222 10.06 9.85 3.36
CA MET A 222 10.69 8.53 3.58
C MET A 222 11.78 8.26 2.54
N LEU A 223 11.51 8.60 1.27
CA LEU A 223 12.46 8.39 0.18
C LEU A 223 13.60 9.41 0.14
N SER A 224 13.45 10.56 0.82
CA SER A 224 14.44 11.65 0.79
C SER A 224 15.80 11.23 1.32
N SER A 225 15.84 10.39 2.36
CA SER A 225 17.07 9.82 2.91
C SER A 225 17.82 8.97 1.89
N TYR A 226 17.09 8.24 1.04
CA TYR A 226 17.67 7.40 -0.01
C TYR A 226 18.03 8.21 -1.26
N ARG A 227 17.22 9.22 -1.61
CA ARG A 227 17.45 10.10 -2.76
C ARG A 227 18.82 10.77 -2.71
N ASN A 228 19.24 11.24 -1.54
CA ASN A 228 20.53 11.91 -1.37
C ASN A 228 21.72 10.96 -1.41
N ASN A 229 21.49 9.64 -1.40
CA ASN A 229 22.56 8.64 -1.34
C ASN A 229 22.21 7.37 -2.15
N ILE A 230 21.70 7.56 -3.37
CA ILE A 230 21.35 6.47 -4.28
C ILE A 230 22.53 5.51 -4.53
N PRO A 231 23.79 5.98 -4.71
CA PRO A 231 24.93 5.07 -4.85
C PRO A 231 25.11 4.13 -3.64
N ALA A 232 25.00 4.64 -2.41
CA ALA A 232 25.09 3.79 -1.22
C ALA A 232 23.90 2.83 -1.11
N LEU A 233 22.68 3.26 -1.49
CA LEU A 233 21.54 2.35 -1.55
C LEU A 233 21.79 1.21 -2.54
N LYS A 234 22.26 1.52 -3.76
CA LYS A 234 22.58 0.49 -4.76
C LYS A 234 23.63 -0.49 -4.27
N GLN A 235 24.69 0.02 -3.61
CA GLN A 235 25.71 -0.83 -3.00
C GLN A 235 25.09 -1.75 -1.94
N LEU A 236 24.29 -1.20 -1.02
CA LEU A 236 23.61 -1.97 0.01
C LEU A 236 22.70 -3.06 -0.59
N CYS A 237 21.99 -2.75 -1.67
CA CYS A 237 21.15 -3.72 -2.38
C CYS A 237 21.99 -4.83 -3.03
N SER A 238 23.10 -4.48 -3.66
CA SER A 238 24.05 -5.44 -4.25
C SER A 238 24.63 -6.36 -3.18
N ASP A 239 25.07 -5.82 -2.05
CA ASP A 239 25.63 -6.60 -0.93
C ASP A 239 24.61 -7.60 -0.35
N ARG A 240 23.32 -7.27 -0.43
CA ARG A 240 22.21 -8.15 -0.01
C ARG A 240 21.67 -9.06 -1.11
N GLY A 241 22.18 -8.94 -2.34
CA GLY A 241 21.67 -9.68 -3.50
C GLY A 241 20.24 -9.30 -3.91
N PHE A 242 19.79 -8.08 -3.58
CA PHE A 242 18.46 -7.58 -3.95
C PHE A 242 18.50 -6.88 -5.31
N PRO A 243 17.50 -7.13 -6.19
CA PRO A 243 17.47 -6.49 -7.50
C PRO A 243 17.20 -4.98 -7.35
N THR A 244 17.97 -4.16 -8.07
CA THR A 244 17.73 -2.71 -8.15
C THR A 244 16.77 -2.31 -9.26
N ASN A 245 16.43 -3.27 -10.13
CA ASN A 245 15.61 -3.08 -11.32
C ASN A 245 14.64 -4.24 -11.53
N VAL A 246 13.45 -4.13 -10.93
CA VAL A 246 12.35 -5.09 -11.17
C VAL A 246 11.73 -4.96 -12.56
N GLY A 247 12.05 -3.88 -13.30
CA GLY A 247 11.53 -3.65 -14.64
C GLY A 247 12.23 -4.43 -15.75
N ALA A 248 13.54 -4.65 -15.65
CA ALA A 248 14.32 -5.32 -16.69
C ALA A 248 14.12 -6.84 -16.72
N ALA A 249 13.91 -7.46 -15.57
CA ALA A 249 13.87 -8.92 -15.44
C ALA A 249 12.61 -9.56 -16.06
N SER A 250 11.46 -8.91 -15.99
CA SER A 250 10.18 -9.45 -16.50
C SER A 250 10.15 -9.56 -18.03
N THR A 251 10.89 -8.70 -18.73
CA THR A 251 10.97 -8.75 -20.19
C THR A 251 11.75 -9.98 -20.68
N LEU A 252 12.75 -10.45 -19.92
CA LEU A 252 13.50 -11.65 -20.28
C LEU A 252 12.68 -12.94 -20.11
N ARG A 253 11.87 -13.03 -19.05
CA ARG A 253 11.01 -14.21 -18.79
C ARG A 253 9.84 -14.35 -19.76
N ALA A 254 9.35 -13.25 -20.34
CA ALA A 254 8.25 -13.29 -21.31
C ALA A 254 8.70 -13.71 -22.72
N VAL A 255 9.98 -13.51 -23.06
CA VAL A 255 10.50 -13.74 -24.42
C VAL A 255 11.19 -15.10 -24.56
N LEU A 256 11.66 -15.69 -23.47
CA LEU A 256 12.28 -17.03 -23.49
C LEU A 256 11.26 -18.08 -23.05
N PRO A 257 10.75 -18.94 -23.98
CA PRO A 257 9.95 -20.08 -23.56
C PRO A 257 10.79 -20.93 -22.58
N LEU A 258 10.18 -21.37 -21.48
CA LEU A 258 10.83 -22.18 -20.41
C LEU A 258 11.88 -23.20 -20.88
N PRO A 259 11.71 -23.95 -21.99
CA PRO A 259 12.76 -24.87 -22.47
C PRO A 259 14.07 -24.18 -22.88
N LEU A 260 14.03 -22.96 -23.41
CA LEU A 260 15.23 -22.23 -23.85
C LEU A 260 16.01 -21.62 -22.67
N ALA A 261 15.32 -21.21 -21.61
CA ALA A 261 15.98 -20.72 -20.39
C ALA A 261 16.76 -21.85 -19.69
N ALA A 262 16.21 -23.07 -19.66
CA ALA A 262 16.91 -24.25 -19.15
C ALA A 262 18.12 -24.62 -20.01
N ALA A 263 18.02 -24.51 -21.34
CA ALA A 263 19.13 -24.75 -22.26
C ALA A 263 20.27 -23.72 -22.08
N LEU A 264 19.97 -22.43 -21.90
CA LEU A 264 20.97 -21.39 -21.66
C LEU A 264 21.69 -21.56 -20.33
N LEU A 265 20.98 -21.93 -19.26
CA LEU A 265 21.59 -22.25 -17.97
C LEU A 265 22.50 -23.48 -18.06
N ALA A 266 22.12 -24.51 -18.83
CA ALA A 266 22.96 -25.68 -19.08
C ALA A 266 24.23 -25.33 -19.88
N VAL A 267 24.14 -24.45 -20.88
CA VAL A 267 25.30 -24.02 -21.67
C VAL A 267 26.29 -23.19 -20.83
N VAL A 268 25.79 -22.31 -19.95
CA VAL A 268 26.66 -21.54 -19.03
C VAL A 268 27.33 -22.45 -18.01
N ALA A 269 26.63 -23.46 -17.50
CA ALA A 269 27.22 -24.46 -16.59
C ALA A 269 28.33 -25.28 -17.27
N MET A 270 28.13 -25.69 -18.53
CA MET A 270 29.13 -26.47 -19.29
C MET A 270 30.33 -25.64 -19.75
N ALA A 271 30.17 -24.33 -19.94
CA ALA A 271 31.28 -23.45 -20.31
C ALA A 271 32.23 -23.13 -19.14
N GLY A 272 31.77 -23.31 -17.88
CA GLY A 272 32.58 -23.05 -16.68
C GLY A 272 33.56 -24.17 -16.30
N GLU A 273 33.46 -25.36 -16.88
CA GLU A 273 34.33 -26.51 -16.56
C GLU A 273 35.61 -26.59 -17.40
N TRP A 274 35.81 -25.71 -18.38
CA TRP A 274 36.96 -25.74 -19.30
C TRP A 274 38.05 -24.70 -19.01
N THR A 275 38.04 -24.11 -17.82
CA THR A 275 39.14 -23.27 -17.32
C THR A 275 39.72 -23.87 -16.05
N PHE A 276 40.51 -24.93 -16.20
CA PHE A 276 41.53 -25.37 -15.25
C PHE A 276 42.69 -26.02 -15.99
#